data_AF-A0A7Z2ZPF5-F1
#
_entry.id   AF-A0A7Z2ZPF5-F1
#
_cell.length_a   1.000
_cell.length_b   1.000
_cell.length_c   1.000
_cell.angle_alpha   90.00
_cell.angle_beta   90.00
_cell.angle_gamma   90.00
#
_symmetry.space_group_name_H-M   'P 1'
#
loop_
_entity.id
_entity.type
_entity.pdbx_description
1 polymer ?
#
loop_
_entity_poly.entity_id
_entity_poly.type
_entity_poly.pdbx_seq_one_letter_code
_entity_poly.pdbx_strand_id
1 'polypeptide(L)'
;MIHYYNPIREMNEIRNQLSFPKRIGFLFGAGSSMALGLPGIWSLTELAISKLTEEQRQQVNLIEDELISEGNRKPTIEHILNKIRLIRQITKELDSKSYVEIKGSDAKRLDLEVCNNIYHVLNEKENSVVGSEDSKLQSIERFFAWLNSRSRDYGKEIFTLNYDMIFERCLENLQLPYFDGFVGAYEPFFLSRKC
;
A
#
# COMPACT_ATOMS: atom_id res chain seq x y z
N MET A 1 21.53 -3.64 35.49
CA MET A 1 21.42 -2.21 35.19
C MET A 1 20.25 -2.05 34.23
N ILE A 2 19.12 -1.49 34.66
CA ILE A 2 17.93 -1.37 33.81
C ILE A 2 18.17 -0.20 32.85
N HIS A 3 18.31 -0.49 31.55
CA HIS A 3 18.37 0.54 30.52
C HIS A 3 17.01 1.24 30.44
N TYR A 4 16.91 2.46 30.99
CA TYR A 4 15.73 3.29 30.86
C TYR A 4 15.72 3.92 29.46
N TYR A 5 14.68 3.63 28.68
CA TYR A 5 14.47 4.23 27.37
C TYR A 5 14.08 5.71 27.54
N ASN A 6 14.90 6.63 27.02
CA ASN A 6 14.63 8.06 27.06
C ASN A 6 14.32 8.58 25.64
N PRO A 7 13.04 8.72 25.27
CA PRO A 7 12.65 9.12 23.91
C PRO A 7 13.20 10.49 23.52
N ILE A 8 13.35 11.43 24.47
CA ILE A 8 13.89 12.77 24.20
C ILE A 8 15.37 12.68 23.78
N ARG A 9 16.13 11.79 24.42
CA ARG A 9 17.54 11.56 24.05
C ARG A 9 17.63 11.00 22.63
N GLU A 10 16.85 9.95 22.32
CA GLU A 10 16.85 9.33 21.00
C GLU A 10 16.43 10.32 19.89
N MET A 11 15.41 11.15 20.15
CA MET A 11 14.98 12.21 19.22
C MET A 11 16.09 13.25 18.98
N ASN A 12 16.79 13.66 20.04
CA ASN A 12 17.90 14.61 19.91
C ASN A 12 19.07 14.00 19.12
N GLU A 13 19.37 12.72 19.32
CA GLU A 13 20.39 12.01 18.56
C GLU A 13 20.02 11.94 17.08
N ILE A 14 18.79 11.57 16.73
CA ILE A 14 18.29 11.59 15.35
C ILE A 14 18.41 13.00 14.77
N ARG A 15 17.92 14.04 15.47
CA ARG A 15 18.02 15.43 15.00
C ARG A 15 19.46 15.85 14.72
N ASN A 16 20.40 15.46 15.59
CA ASN A 16 21.81 15.74 15.41
C ASN A 16 22.35 15.03 14.16
N GLN A 17 22.03 13.75 13.96
CA GLN A 17 22.44 13.01 12.76
C GLN A 17 21.89 13.64 11.47
N LEU A 18 20.63 14.07 11.48
CA LEU A 18 19.96 14.75 10.35
C LEU A 18 20.48 16.17 10.08
N SER A 19 21.22 16.76 11.04
CA SER A 19 21.81 18.09 10.89
C SER A 19 23.10 18.09 10.08
N PHE A 20 23.84 16.98 10.09
CA PHE A 20 25.09 16.80 9.36
C PHE A 20 24.88 16.23 7.94
N PRO A 21 25.78 16.51 6.97
CA PRO A 21 25.71 15.96 5.63
C PRO A 21 26.17 14.48 5.60
N LYS A 22 25.40 13.59 6.23
CA LYS A 22 25.60 12.14 6.18
C LYS A 22 24.76 11.52 5.07
N ARG A 23 25.32 10.52 4.37
CA ARG A 23 24.54 9.64 3.49
C ARG A 23 23.53 8.89 4.33
N ILE A 24 22.25 9.21 4.14
CA ILE A 24 21.12 8.66 4.90
C ILE A 24 20.07 8.25 3.87
N GLY A 25 19.62 7.01 3.96
CA GLY A 25 18.43 6.52 3.28
C GLY A 25 17.25 6.45 4.25
N PHE A 26 16.04 6.63 3.74
CA PHE A 26 14.81 6.51 4.52
C PHE A 26 14.03 5.28 4.08
N LEU A 27 13.59 4.46 5.04
CA LEU A 27 12.71 3.32 4.80
C LEU A 27 11.35 3.58 5.45
N PHE A 28 10.30 3.61 4.63
CA PHE A 28 8.92 3.82 5.06
C PHE A 28 8.13 2.50 5.00
N GLY A 29 7.34 2.25 6.05
CA GLY A 29 6.44 1.10 6.12
C GLY A 29 4.98 1.52 6.03
N ALA A 30 4.06 0.55 6.10
CA ALA A 30 2.60 0.78 6.02
C ALA A 30 2.07 1.81 7.03
N GLY A 31 2.72 1.93 8.19
CA GLY A 31 2.37 2.92 9.19
C GLY A 31 2.46 4.36 8.70
N SER A 32 3.39 4.67 7.78
CA SER A 32 3.55 6.01 7.21
C SER A 32 2.34 6.39 6.37
N SER A 33 1.91 5.50 5.49
CA SER A 33 0.72 5.64 4.65
C SER A 33 -0.57 5.68 5.48
N MET A 34 -0.65 4.84 6.52
CA MET A 34 -1.78 4.81 7.45
C MET A 34 -1.93 6.09 8.25
N ALA A 35 -0.82 6.73 8.65
CA ALA A 35 -0.85 8.01 9.36
C ALA A 35 -1.49 9.13 8.51
N LEU A 36 -1.47 8.99 7.19
CA LEU A 36 -2.08 9.92 6.25
C LEU A 36 -3.56 9.64 6.03
N GLY A 37 -4.04 8.44 6.35
CA GLY A 37 -5.43 8.03 6.20
C GLY A 37 -5.66 6.87 5.23
N LEU A 38 -4.59 6.29 4.64
CA LEU A 38 -4.72 5.05 3.87
C LEU A 38 -5.05 3.87 4.78
N PRO A 39 -5.85 2.90 4.32
CA PRO A 39 -6.23 1.76 5.12
C PRO A 39 -5.05 0.80 5.29
N GLY A 40 -4.84 0.31 6.52
CA GLY A 40 -3.98 -0.85 6.75
C GLY A 40 -4.62 -2.14 6.24
N ILE A 41 -3.84 -3.23 6.13
CA ILE A 41 -4.29 -4.49 5.52
C ILE A 41 -5.61 -5.03 6.09
N TRP A 42 -5.82 -4.92 7.41
CA TRP A 42 -7.05 -5.38 8.06
C TRP A 42 -8.27 -4.55 7.64
N SER A 43 -8.15 -3.22 7.70
CA SER A 43 -9.22 -2.32 7.28
C SER A 43 -9.49 -2.44 5.79
N LEU A 44 -8.45 -2.62 4.97
CA LEU A 44 -8.59 -2.87 3.54
C LEU A 44 -9.35 -4.17 3.26
N THR A 45 -9.07 -5.23 4.04
CA THR A 45 -9.77 -6.51 3.94
C THR A 45 -11.26 -6.33 4.22
N GLU A 46 -11.60 -5.70 5.34
CA GLU A 46 -13.00 -5.44 5.73
C GLU A 46 -13.73 -4.60 4.67
N LEU A 47 -13.11 -3.50 4.21
CA LEU A 47 -13.71 -2.61 3.23
C LEU A 47 -13.91 -3.29 1.86
N ALA A 48 -12.92 -4.04 1.38
CA ALA A 48 -13.01 -4.73 0.09
C ALA A 48 -14.07 -5.83 0.08
N ILE A 49 -14.18 -6.60 1.16
CA ILE A 49 -15.19 -7.66 1.31
C ILE A 49 -16.58 -7.08 1.53
N SER A 50 -16.70 -5.95 2.24
CA SER A 50 -18.00 -5.32 2.52
C SER A 50 -18.78 -4.93 1.27
N LYS A 51 -18.08 -4.63 0.16
CA LYS A 51 -18.64 -4.23 -1.13
C LYS A 51 -19.06 -5.43 -2.01
N LEU A 52 -18.81 -6.68 -1.59
CA LEU A 52 -19.20 -7.88 -2.32
C LEU A 52 -20.71 -8.18 -2.20
N THR A 53 -21.26 -8.82 -3.24
CA THR A 53 -22.63 -9.34 -3.22
C THR A 53 -22.78 -10.48 -2.20
N GLU A 54 -24.03 -10.82 -1.86
CA GLU A 54 -24.30 -11.91 -0.90
C GLU A 54 -23.72 -13.25 -1.38
N GLU A 55 -23.87 -13.58 -2.66
CA GLU A 55 -23.30 -14.81 -3.26
C GLU A 55 -21.77 -14.84 -3.14
N GLN A 56 -21.11 -13.73 -3.48
CA GLN A 56 -19.65 -13.60 -3.39
C GLN A 56 -19.16 -13.66 -1.95
N ARG A 57 -19.91 -13.08 -1.01
CA ARG A 57 -19.60 -13.12 0.41
C ARG A 57 -19.66 -14.54 0.96
N GLN A 58 -20.64 -15.34 0.52
CA GLN A 58 -20.70 -16.76 0.88
C GLN A 58 -19.47 -17.53 0.37
N GLN A 59 -19.02 -17.25 -0.86
CA GLN A 59 -17.78 -17.85 -1.39
C GLN A 59 -16.54 -17.42 -0.59
N VAL A 60 -16.45 -16.15 -0.19
CA VAL A 60 -15.37 -15.67 0.67
C VAL A 60 -15.40 -16.34 2.04
N ASN A 61 -16.57 -16.51 2.65
CA ASN A 61 -16.69 -17.20 3.94
C ASN A 61 -16.18 -18.65 3.86
N LEU A 62 -16.51 -19.39 2.80
CA LEU A 62 -15.97 -20.74 2.56
C LEU A 62 -14.44 -20.74 2.47
N ILE A 63 -13.87 -19.74 1.82
CA ILE A 63 -12.41 -19.55 1.73
C ILE A 63 -11.81 -19.20 3.09
N GLU A 64 -12.44 -18.33 3.87
CA GLU A 64 -11.98 -17.94 5.20
C GLU A 64 -12.00 -19.14 6.15
N ASP A 65 -13.07 -19.94 6.14
CA ASP A 65 -13.19 -21.17 6.94
C ASP A 65 -12.07 -22.17 6.62
N GLU A 66 -11.80 -22.39 5.32
CA GLU A 66 -10.69 -23.23 4.87
C GLU A 66 -9.34 -22.69 5.36
N LEU A 67 -9.09 -21.39 5.19
CA LEU A 67 -7.84 -20.75 5.62
C LEU A 67 -7.65 -20.83 7.14
N ILE A 68 -8.73 -20.68 7.93
CA ILE A 68 -8.70 -20.83 9.38
C ILE A 68 -8.36 -22.28 9.77
N SER A 69 -8.91 -23.26 9.05
CA SER A 69 -8.60 -24.68 9.27
C SER A 69 -7.12 -25.01 8.99
N GLU A 70 -6.49 -24.29 8.05
CA GLU A 70 -5.05 -24.38 7.73
C GLU A 70 -4.15 -23.65 8.74
N GLY A 71 -4.73 -22.98 9.75
CA GLY A 71 -4.01 -22.28 10.82
C GLY A 71 -3.96 -20.75 10.69
N ASN A 72 -4.56 -20.16 9.65
CA ASN A 72 -4.65 -18.71 9.50
C ASN A 72 -5.79 -18.15 10.34
N ARG A 73 -5.53 -17.86 11.62
CA ARG A 73 -6.56 -17.42 12.59
C ARG A 73 -7.34 -16.17 12.20
N LYS A 74 -6.76 -15.31 11.37
CA LYS A 74 -7.40 -14.10 10.87
C LYS A 74 -6.94 -13.87 9.43
N PRO A 75 -7.63 -14.44 8.43
CA PRO A 75 -7.26 -14.26 7.03
C PRO A 75 -7.26 -12.77 6.65
N THR A 76 -6.27 -12.35 5.88
CA THR A 76 -6.26 -11.02 5.24
C THR A 76 -6.69 -11.15 3.78
N ILE A 77 -6.95 -10.01 3.14
CA ILE A 77 -7.26 -9.95 1.71
C ILE A 77 -6.21 -10.64 0.83
N GLU A 78 -4.94 -10.64 1.24
CA GLU A 78 -3.87 -11.34 0.52
C GLU A 78 -4.03 -12.86 0.60
N HIS A 79 -4.33 -13.40 1.79
CA HIS A 79 -4.59 -14.82 1.98
C HIS A 79 -5.80 -15.27 1.16
N ILE A 80 -6.87 -14.46 1.18
CA ILE A 80 -8.10 -14.70 0.43
C ILE A 80 -7.82 -14.71 -1.07
N LEU A 81 -7.16 -13.68 -1.62
CA LEU A 81 -6.79 -13.61 -3.03
C LEU A 81 -5.88 -14.77 -3.45
N ASN A 82 -4.91 -15.14 -2.62
CA ASN A 82 -4.02 -16.27 -2.89
C ASN A 82 -4.82 -17.58 -2.96
N LYS A 83 -5.80 -17.79 -2.07
CA LYS A 83 -6.67 -18.97 -2.12
C LYS A 83 -7.59 -18.95 -3.35
N ILE A 84 -8.20 -17.81 -3.68
CA ILE A 84 -9.02 -17.67 -4.90
C ILE A 84 -8.20 -18.02 -6.15
N ARG A 85 -6.97 -17.52 -6.24
CA ARG A 85 -6.08 -17.80 -7.38
C ARG A 85 -5.64 -19.25 -7.42
N LEU A 86 -5.44 -19.89 -6.27
CA LEU A 86 -5.20 -21.33 -6.20
C LEU A 86 -6.41 -22.12 -6.74
N ILE A 87 -7.64 -21.75 -6.33
CA ILE A 87 -8.88 -22.37 -6.85
C ILE A 87 -8.94 -22.24 -8.37
N ARG A 88 -8.67 -21.05 -8.91
CA ARG A 88 -8.62 -20.81 -10.36
C ARG A 88 -7.60 -21.71 -11.05
N GLN A 89 -6.40 -21.86 -10.48
CA GLN A 89 -5.36 -22.73 -11.04
C GLN A 89 -5.76 -24.22 -11.03
N ILE A 90 -6.31 -24.72 -9.91
CA ILE A 90 -6.73 -26.12 -9.75
C ILE A 90 -7.88 -26.45 -10.71
N THR A 91 -8.89 -25.58 -10.76
CA THR A 91 -10.09 -25.77 -11.60
C THR A 91 -9.84 -25.45 -13.07
N LYS A 92 -8.72 -24.79 -13.40
CA LYS A 92 -8.42 -24.20 -14.72
C LYS A 92 -9.50 -23.24 -15.19
N GLU A 93 -10.14 -22.54 -14.27
CA GLU A 93 -11.23 -21.58 -14.53
C GLU A 93 -12.47 -22.20 -15.22
N LEU A 94 -12.70 -23.52 -15.11
CA LEU A 94 -13.81 -24.21 -15.75
C LEU A 94 -15.03 -24.35 -14.80
N ASP A 95 -16.25 -24.20 -15.34
CA ASP A 95 -17.51 -24.39 -14.60
C ASP A 95 -17.74 -25.84 -14.15
N SER A 96 -17.18 -26.79 -14.89
CA SER A 96 -17.31 -28.22 -14.63
C SER A 96 -16.46 -28.70 -13.45
N LYS A 97 -15.59 -27.84 -12.91
CA LYS A 97 -14.70 -28.15 -11.81
C LYS A 97 -14.90 -27.17 -10.66
N SER A 98 -14.83 -27.69 -9.45
CA SER A 98 -14.89 -26.90 -8.23
C SER A 98 -13.82 -27.34 -7.23
N TYR A 99 -13.48 -26.42 -6.33
CA TYR A 99 -12.65 -26.67 -5.15
C TYR A 99 -13.25 -25.88 -3.99
N VAL A 100 -13.41 -26.53 -2.82
CA VAL A 100 -14.11 -25.94 -1.65
C VAL A 100 -15.48 -25.38 -2.07
N GLU A 101 -16.23 -26.18 -2.83
CA GLU A 101 -17.57 -25.83 -3.34
C GLU A 101 -17.65 -24.60 -4.27
N ILE A 102 -16.52 -24.00 -4.63
CA ILE A 102 -16.44 -22.84 -5.54
C ILE A 102 -16.04 -23.32 -6.93
N LYS A 103 -16.83 -22.97 -7.96
CA LYS A 103 -16.53 -23.30 -9.36
C LYS A 103 -15.41 -22.41 -9.92
N GLY A 104 -14.73 -22.89 -10.95
CA GLY A 104 -13.61 -22.15 -11.56
C GLY A 104 -13.98 -20.78 -12.12
N SER A 105 -15.13 -20.63 -12.79
CA SER A 105 -15.60 -19.34 -13.30
C SER A 105 -16.04 -18.39 -12.19
N ASP A 106 -16.67 -18.91 -11.16
CA ASP A 106 -17.06 -18.13 -9.99
C ASP A 106 -15.82 -17.59 -9.26
N ALA A 107 -14.78 -18.42 -9.08
CA ALA A 107 -13.50 -17.98 -8.52
C ALA A 107 -12.82 -16.90 -9.38
N LYS A 108 -12.92 -17.00 -10.71
CA LYS A 108 -12.42 -15.95 -11.63
C LYS A 108 -13.19 -14.64 -11.46
N ARG A 109 -14.52 -14.70 -11.41
CA ARG A 109 -15.38 -13.53 -11.17
C ARG A 109 -15.06 -12.90 -9.81
N LEU A 110 -14.91 -13.73 -8.78
CA LEU A 110 -14.57 -13.27 -7.44
C LEU A 110 -13.20 -12.58 -7.35
N ASP A 111 -12.16 -13.12 -8.00
CA ASP A 111 -10.83 -12.47 -8.05
C ASP A 111 -10.88 -11.06 -8.64
N LEU A 112 -11.60 -10.91 -9.77
CA LEU A 112 -11.75 -9.61 -10.44
C LEU A 112 -12.51 -8.62 -9.55
N GLU A 113 -13.61 -9.05 -8.95
CA GLU A 113 -14.45 -8.19 -8.11
C GLU A 113 -13.72 -7.76 -6.82
N VAL A 114 -12.99 -8.67 -6.19
CA VAL A 114 -12.14 -8.33 -5.04
C VAL A 114 -11.05 -7.33 -5.45
N CYS A 115 -10.37 -7.54 -6.58
CA CYS A 115 -9.35 -6.60 -7.07
C CYS A 115 -9.93 -5.22 -7.40
N ASN A 116 -11.11 -5.17 -8.03
CA ASN A 116 -11.82 -3.93 -8.32
C ASN A 116 -12.20 -3.20 -7.03
N ASN A 117 -12.73 -3.91 -6.04
CA ASN A 117 -13.09 -3.32 -4.75
C ASN A 117 -11.87 -2.76 -4.02
N ILE A 118 -10.74 -3.47 -4.02
CA ILE A 118 -9.47 -2.97 -3.47
C ILE A 118 -9.07 -1.67 -4.18
N TYR A 119 -9.05 -1.66 -5.51
CA TYR A 119 -8.72 -0.48 -6.30
C TYR A 119 -9.61 0.71 -5.96
N HIS A 120 -10.94 0.50 -5.91
CA HIS A 120 -11.88 1.56 -5.57
C HIS A 120 -11.68 2.09 -4.15
N VAL A 121 -11.47 1.21 -3.17
CA VAL A 121 -11.21 1.63 -1.78
C VAL A 121 -9.92 2.45 -1.69
N LEU A 122 -8.83 2.00 -2.32
CA LEU A 122 -7.56 2.72 -2.30
C LEU A 122 -7.68 4.07 -3.02
N ASN A 123 -8.28 4.10 -4.22
CA ASN A 123 -8.45 5.33 -4.98
C ASN A 123 -9.36 6.35 -4.26
N GLU A 124 -10.47 5.91 -3.65
CA GLU A 124 -11.34 6.76 -2.83
C GLU A 124 -10.56 7.36 -1.65
N LYS A 125 -9.74 6.54 -0.97
CA LYS A 125 -8.96 6.99 0.18
C LYS A 125 -7.83 7.92 -0.22
N GLU A 126 -7.06 7.61 -1.25
CA GLU A 126 -6.04 8.49 -1.81
C GLU A 126 -6.62 9.86 -2.20
N ASN A 127 -7.74 9.87 -2.94
CA ASN A 127 -8.38 11.12 -3.35
C ASN A 127 -8.95 11.89 -2.16
N SER A 128 -9.41 11.21 -1.10
CA SER A 128 -9.83 11.89 0.13
C SER A 128 -8.65 12.55 0.86
N VAL A 129 -7.47 11.94 0.83
CA VAL A 129 -6.24 12.49 1.41
C VAL A 129 -5.75 13.69 0.62
N VAL A 130 -5.84 13.65 -0.71
CA VAL A 130 -5.44 14.74 -1.61
C VAL A 130 -6.45 15.90 -1.65
N GLY A 131 -7.75 15.60 -1.63
CA GLY A 131 -8.82 16.58 -1.72
C GLY A 131 -9.18 17.27 -0.41
N SER A 132 -8.71 16.76 0.74
CA SER A 132 -8.82 17.48 2.01
C SER A 132 -7.85 18.67 2.00
N GLU A 133 -8.32 19.86 2.41
CA GLU A 133 -7.50 21.10 2.49
C GLU A 133 -6.31 21.03 3.48
N ASP A 134 -5.86 19.83 3.90
CA ASP A 134 -5.33 19.62 5.23
C ASP A 134 -3.89 19.03 5.34
N SER A 135 -3.23 19.49 6.40
CA SER A 135 -1.86 19.33 6.90
C SER A 135 -1.10 18.00 6.75
N LYS A 136 -1.77 16.89 6.40
CA LYS A 136 -1.15 15.56 6.40
C LYS A 136 -0.22 15.35 5.21
N LEU A 137 -0.68 15.64 4.00
CA LEU A 137 0.19 15.62 2.81
C LEU A 137 1.30 16.66 2.93
N GLN A 138 0.98 17.85 3.46
CA GLN A 138 1.97 18.89 3.72
C GLN A 138 3.12 18.41 4.62
N SER A 139 2.90 17.43 5.49
CA SER A 139 3.98 16.89 6.33
C SER A 139 5.00 16.10 5.51
N ILE A 140 4.55 15.36 4.50
CA ILE A 140 5.41 14.65 3.56
C ILE A 140 6.03 15.62 2.56
N GLU A 141 5.26 16.58 2.07
CA GLU A 141 5.80 17.62 1.20
C GLU A 141 6.89 18.43 1.92
N ARG A 142 6.69 18.79 3.20
CA ARG A 142 7.73 19.42 4.02
C ARG A 142 8.94 18.52 4.19
N PHE A 143 8.75 17.22 4.36
CA PHE A 143 9.85 16.26 4.41
C PHE A 143 10.64 16.25 3.09
N PHE A 144 9.98 16.17 1.93
CA PHE A 144 10.65 16.19 0.64
C PHE A 144 11.28 17.54 0.32
N ALA A 145 10.64 18.66 0.68
CA ALA A 145 11.22 20.00 0.56
C ALA A 145 12.48 20.14 1.43
N TRP A 146 12.44 19.67 2.68
CA TRP A 146 13.60 19.63 3.57
C TRP A 146 14.71 18.73 2.99
N LEU A 147 14.36 17.51 2.58
CA LEU A 147 15.30 16.57 1.98
C LEU A 147 15.92 17.19 0.73
N ASN A 148 15.14 17.92 -0.07
CA ASN A 148 15.62 18.57 -1.27
C ASN A 148 16.57 19.75 -0.99
N SER A 149 16.21 20.60 -0.02
CA SER A 149 17.00 21.79 0.38
C SER A 149 18.43 21.47 0.81
N ARG A 150 18.69 20.24 1.22
CA ARG A 150 20.05 19.75 1.52
C ARG A 150 20.77 19.46 0.20
N SER A 151 21.64 20.39 -0.21
CA SER A 151 22.63 20.13 -1.26
C SER A 151 23.53 18.95 -0.85
N ARG A 152 23.56 17.90 -1.67
CA ARG A 152 24.31 16.67 -1.41
C ARG A 152 24.90 16.17 -2.71
N ASP A 153 26.18 15.77 -2.68
CA ASP A 153 26.91 15.24 -3.85
C ASP A 153 26.59 13.75 -4.13
N TYR A 154 25.42 13.27 -3.69
CA TYR A 154 24.98 11.89 -3.82
C TYR A 154 23.44 11.81 -3.93
N GLY A 155 22.96 10.70 -4.49
CA GLY A 155 21.52 10.44 -4.64
C GLY A 155 20.80 10.35 -3.30
N LYS A 156 19.59 10.91 -3.23
CA LYS A 156 18.69 10.80 -2.08
C LYS A 156 17.91 9.49 -2.22
N GLU A 157 18.06 8.60 -1.25
CA GLU A 157 17.47 7.25 -1.31
C GLU A 157 16.25 7.15 -0.40
N ILE A 158 15.12 6.79 -0.99
CA ILE A 158 13.85 6.55 -0.30
C ILE A 158 13.40 5.15 -0.69
N PHE A 159 13.07 4.35 0.32
CA PHE A 159 12.56 3.01 0.18
C PHE A 159 11.18 2.96 0.82
N THR A 160 10.25 2.29 0.18
CA THR A 160 8.92 2.03 0.73
C THR A 160 8.60 0.55 0.64
N LEU A 161 7.99 0.01 1.70
CA LEU A 161 7.48 -1.37 1.72
C LEU A 161 6.10 -1.50 1.08
N ASN A 162 5.40 -0.39 0.85
CA ASN A 162 4.12 -0.38 0.15
C ASN A 162 4.20 0.56 -1.05
N TYR A 163 3.56 0.14 -2.13
CA TYR A 163 3.49 0.93 -3.35
C TYR A 163 2.16 1.67 -3.38
N ASP A 164 2.04 2.70 -2.54
CA ASP A 164 0.98 3.71 -2.61
C ASP A 164 1.50 4.97 -3.31
N MET A 165 0.66 5.64 -4.10
CA MET A 165 1.09 6.73 -4.99
C MET A 165 1.35 8.06 -4.26
N ILE A 166 1.39 8.06 -2.93
CA ILE A 166 1.44 9.30 -2.14
C ILE A 166 2.78 10.01 -2.31
N PHE A 167 3.88 9.26 -2.32
CA PHE A 167 5.20 9.88 -2.39
C PHE A 167 5.45 10.46 -3.77
N GLU A 168 5.08 9.74 -4.83
CA GLU A 168 5.10 10.18 -6.22
C GLU A 168 4.30 11.46 -6.37
N ARG A 169 3.04 11.48 -5.91
CA ARG A 169 2.19 12.68 -5.92
C ARG A 169 2.83 13.86 -5.19
N CYS A 170 3.40 13.65 -4.00
CA CYS A 170 4.05 14.73 -3.24
C CYS A 170 5.30 15.28 -3.96
N LEU A 171 6.09 14.39 -4.58
CA LEU A 171 7.27 14.78 -5.35
C LEU A 171 6.86 15.56 -6.61
N GLU A 172 5.79 15.15 -7.29
CA GLU A 172 5.22 15.85 -8.46
C GLU A 172 4.64 17.22 -8.09
N ASN A 173 3.87 17.32 -6.99
CA ASN A 173 3.37 18.59 -6.45
C ASN A 173 4.51 19.59 -6.18
N LEU A 174 5.63 19.10 -5.66
CA LEU A 174 6.82 19.91 -5.38
C LEU A 174 7.72 20.12 -6.60
N GLN A 175 7.37 19.56 -7.74
CA GLN A 175 8.20 19.57 -8.95
C GLN A 175 9.61 19.04 -8.70
N LEU A 176 9.73 17.95 -7.94
CA LEU A 176 10.98 17.25 -7.67
C LEU A 176 11.13 16.03 -8.58
N PRO A 177 12.26 15.87 -9.31
CA PRO A 177 12.51 14.68 -10.10
C PRO A 177 12.72 13.47 -9.18
N TYR A 178 12.15 12.33 -9.57
CA TYR A 178 12.33 11.06 -8.87
C TYR A 178 12.48 9.91 -9.87
N PHE A 179 13.06 8.81 -9.39
CA PHE A 179 13.16 7.55 -10.11
C PHE A 179 12.70 6.45 -9.15
N ASP A 180 11.56 5.83 -9.45
CA ASP A 180 10.94 4.81 -8.61
C ASP A 180 11.27 3.38 -9.06
N GLY A 181 11.85 3.22 -10.26
CA GLY A 181 12.21 1.91 -10.83
C GLY A 181 11.01 1.11 -11.35
N PHE A 182 9.81 1.69 -11.36
CA PHE A 182 8.60 1.13 -11.93
C PHE A 182 8.17 1.96 -13.16
N VAL A 183 7.12 1.51 -13.86
CA VAL A 183 6.60 2.19 -15.07
C VAL A 183 5.48 3.19 -14.72
N GLY A 184 5.12 3.32 -13.43
CA GLY A 184 4.03 4.17 -12.96
C GLY A 184 4.52 5.51 -12.43
N ALA A 185 4.08 6.60 -13.04
CA ALA A 185 4.12 7.95 -12.46
C ALA A 185 2.69 8.48 -12.46
N TYR A 186 2.32 9.31 -11.48
CA TYR A 186 0.93 9.81 -11.38
C TYR A 186 0.70 10.91 -12.43
N GLU A 187 1.51 11.96 -12.40
CA GLU A 187 1.62 13.01 -13.41
C GLU A 187 3.09 13.45 -13.60
N PRO A 188 3.91 12.69 -14.35
CA PRO A 188 5.31 13.03 -14.55
C PRO A 188 5.46 14.31 -15.38
N PHE A 189 5.81 15.41 -14.72
CA PHE A 189 6.00 16.73 -15.37
C PHE A 189 7.28 16.83 -16.22
N PHE A 190 8.14 15.80 -16.18
CA PHE A 190 9.40 15.71 -16.92
C PHE A 190 9.41 14.70 -18.07
N LEU A 191 8.26 14.19 -18.54
CA LEU A 191 8.26 13.44 -19.79
C LEU A 191 8.73 14.37 -20.93
N SER A 192 9.97 14.17 -21.38
CA SER A 192 10.40 14.71 -22.67
C SER A 192 9.41 14.20 -23.71
N ARG A 193 8.66 15.10 -24.36
CA ARG A 193 7.99 14.77 -25.62
C ARG A 193 9.05 14.09 -26.48
N LYS A 194 8.81 12.82 -26.81
CA LYS A 194 9.64 12.09 -27.78
C LYS A 194 9.80 13.00 -29.00
N CYS A 195 11.01 13.48 -29.24
CA CYS A 195 11.43 13.90 -30.57
C CYS A 195 11.63 12.64 -31.41
#